data_AF-A0A929BT94-F1
#
_entry.id   AF-A0A929BT94-F1
#
_cell.length_a   1.000
_cell.length_b   1.000
_cell.length_c   1.000
_cell.angle_alpha   90.00
_cell.angle_beta   90.00
_cell.angle_gamma   90.00
#
_symmetry.space_group_name_H-M   'P 1'
#
loop_
_entity.id
_entity.type
_entity.pdbx_description
1 polymer ?
#
loop_
_entity_poly.entity_id
_entity_poly.type
_entity_poly.pdbx_seq_one_letter_code
_entity_poly.pdbx_strand_id
1 'polypeptide(L)'
;MKIKTPKERAYYLASKNEKDRLLCWIPAEEYERTVQEGYIPQHILDDYPDGLEIEVSGPGFDEFQLNVGVSPEAIRGAYADLLKRGLLAKSGTVAGARLEGIAREAEQSGARGITDWLAKATAELISQELPEPAMTDGEDAMIVMREFE
;
A
#
# COMPACT_ATOMS: atom_id res chain seq x y z
N MET A 1 14.66 0.01 20.06
CA MET A 1 14.68 0.13 18.57
C MET A 1 13.28 0.53 18.19
N LYS A 2 13.10 1.68 17.54
CA LYS A 2 11.75 2.17 17.27
C LYS A 2 11.20 1.54 15.99
N ILE A 3 10.08 0.83 16.10
CA ILE A 3 9.39 0.29 14.93
C ILE A 3 8.66 1.46 14.28
N LYS A 4 9.03 1.79 13.04
CA LYS A 4 8.39 2.85 12.28
C LYS A 4 7.44 2.22 11.28
N THR A 5 6.22 2.72 11.25
CA THR A 5 5.16 2.34 10.32
C THR A 5 4.84 3.52 9.38
N PRO A 6 4.31 3.29 8.18
CA PRO A 6 3.82 4.38 7.35
C PRO A 6 2.63 5.11 8.03
N LYS A 7 2.63 6.45 7.98
CA LYS A 7 1.52 7.30 8.45
C LYS A 7 0.32 7.30 7.51
N GLU A 8 0.54 6.83 6.30
CA GLU A 8 -0.44 6.78 5.22
C GLU A 8 -0.42 5.39 4.59
N ARG A 9 -1.45 5.07 3.82
CA ARG A 9 -1.49 3.82 3.07
C ARG A 9 -0.22 3.67 2.22
N ALA A 10 0.39 2.49 2.23
CA ALA A 10 1.64 2.25 1.54
C ALA A 10 1.70 0.86 0.94
N TYR A 11 2.39 0.72 -0.20
CA TYR A 11 2.55 -0.56 -0.88
C TYR A 11 4.03 -0.96 -0.95
N TYR A 12 4.31 -2.24 -0.72
CA TYR A 12 5.67 -2.79 -0.72
C TYR A 12 5.62 -4.31 -0.91
N LEU A 13 6.73 -4.91 -1.35
CA LEU A 13 6.84 -6.37 -1.44
C LEU A 13 6.97 -6.97 -0.04
N ALA A 14 6.31 -8.11 0.18
CA ALA A 14 6.42 -8.88 1.43
C ALA A 14 7.88 -9.22 1.77
N SER A 15 8.67 -9.53 0.74
CA SER A 15 10.11 -9.67 0.88
C SER A 15 10.81 -9.39 -0.45
N LYS A 16 12.13 -9.18 -0.40
CA LYS A 16 12.97 -9.04 -1.60
C LYS A 16 12.92 -10.27 -2.51
N ASN A 17 12.54 -11.43 -1.97
CA ASN A 17 12.48 -12.71 -2.67
C ASN A 17 11.08 -13.02 -3.20
N GLU A 18 10.02 -12.45 -2.61
CA GLU A 18 8.63 -12.62 -3.02
C GLU A 18 8.19 -11.48 -3.95
N LYS A 19 8.67 -11.51 -5.20
CA LYS A 19 8.41 -10.45 -6.19
C LYS A 19 6.95 -10.33 -6.62
N ASP A 20 6.16 -11.37 -6.37
CA ASP A 20 4.76 -11.44 -6.78
C ASP A 20 3.78 -11.11 -5.64
N ARG A 21 4.29 -11.04 -4.40
CA ARG A 21 3.49 -10.79 -3.20
C ARG A 21 3.62 -9.34 -2.77
N LEU A 22 2.66 -8.55 -3.23
CA LEU A 22 2.54 -7.13 -2.89
C LEU A 22 1.63 -6.99 -1.66
N LEU A 23 2.10 -6.23 -0.68
CA LEU A 23 1.36 -5.91 0.53
C LEU A 23 0.92 -4.45 0.51
N CYS A 24 -0.16 -4.18 1.23
CA CYS A 24 -0.72 -2.86 1.48
C CYS A 24 -0.77 -2.67 2.99
N TRP A 25 -0.04 -1.67 3.48
CA TRP A 25 -0.20 -1.14 4.82
C TRP A 25 -1.32 -0.11 4.83
N ILE A 26 -2.19 -0.21 5.83
CA ILE A 26 -3.33 0.68 6.05
C ILE A 26 -3.25 1.17 7.50
N PRO A 27 -3.12 2.48 7.76
CA PRO A 27 -3.09 2.98 9.12
C PRO A 27 -4.45 2.80 9.81
N ALA A 28 -4.44 2.61 11.14
CA ALA A 28 -5.65 2.40 11.95
C ALA A 28 -6.76 3.42 11.68
N GLU A 29 -6.39 4.71 11.61
CA GLU A 29 -7.29 5.83 11.33
C GLU A 29 -8.14 5.64 10.07
N GLU A 30 -7.66 4.85 9.09
CA GLU A 30 -8.32 4.66 7.81
C GLU A 30 -9.40 3.57 7.84
N TYR A 31 -9.27 2.53 8.67
CA TYR A 31 -10.27 1.46 8.78
C TYR A 31 -11.06 1.47 10.09
N GLU A 32 -10.69 2.33 11.05
CA GLU A 32 -11.47 2.59 12.27
C GLU A 32 -12.93 2.94 11.95
N ARG A 33 -13.15 3.78 10.93
CA ARG A 33 -14.50 4.15 10.52
C ARG A 33 -15.30 2.96 9.99
N THR A 34 -14.67 2.08 9.22
CA THR A 34 -15.28 0.87 8.65
C THR A 34 -15.67 -0.12 9.76
N VAL A 35 -14.84 -0.21 10.80
CA VAL A 35 -15.13 -0.97 12.01
C VAL A 35 -16.29 -0.36 12.79
N GLN A 36 -16.28 0.96 13.00
CA GLN A 36 -17.36 1.68 13.69
C GLN A 36 -18.72 1.58 12.96
N GLU A 37 -18.70 1.56 11.63
CA GLU A 37 -19.88 1.37 10.79
C GLU A 37 -20.36 -0.11 10.75
N GLY A 38 -19.63 -1.03 11.38
CA GLY A 38 -20.02 -2.43 11.57
C GLY A 38 -19.73 -3.35 10.37
N TYR A 39 -18.94 -2.88 9.41
CA TYR A 39 -18.53 -3.66 8.23
C TYR A 39 -17.46 -4.69 8.57
N ILE A 40 -16.60 -4.37 9.53
CA ILE A 40 -15.52 -5.22 10.02
C ILE A 40 -15.70 -5.43 11.54
N PRO A 41 -15.45 -6.64 12.08
CA PRO A 41 -15.55 -6.88 13.51
C PRO A 41 -14.64 -5.96 14.35
N GLN A 42 -15.14 -5.49 15.49
CA GLN A 42 -14.41 -4.58 16.36
C GLN A 42 -13.09 -5.15 16.90
N HIS A 43 -12.99 -6.47 17.09
CA HIS A 43 -11.76 -7.12 17.55
C HIS A 43 -10.57 -6.94 16.61
N ILE A 44 -10.80 -6.57 15.33
CA ILE A 44 -9.71 -6.25 14.40
C ILE A 44 -8.91 -5.02 14.86
N LEU A 45 -9.52 -4.06 15.55
CA LEU A 45 -8.79 -2.94 16.14
C LEU A 45 -7.93 -3.36 17.34
N ASP A 46 -8.35 -4.41 18.05
CA ASP A 46 -7.57 -4.97 19.17
C ASP A 46 -6.39 -5.80 18.65
N ASP A 47 -6.60 -6.57 17.58
CA ASP A 47 -5.57 -7.41 16.95
C ASP A 47 -4.54 -6.58 16.15
N TYR A 48 -4.97 -5.44 15.60
CA TYR A 48 -4.16 -4.55 14.76
C TYR A 48 -4.32 -3.09 15.21
N PRO A 49 -3.72 -2.68 16.34
CA PRO A 49 -3.91 -1.35 16.89
C PRO A 49 -3.19 -0.23 16.11
N ASP A 50 -2.07 -0.55 15.46
CA ASP A 50 -1.25 0.45 14.73
C ASP A 50 -1.65 0.61 13.26
N GLY A 51 -2.32 -0.39 12.72
CA GLY A 51 -2.58 -0.52 11.31
C GLY A 51 -2.59 -1.97 10.84
N LEU A 52 -3.14 -2.16 9.67
CA LEU A 52 -3.37 -3.46 9.07
C LEU A 52 -2.46 -3.63 7.86
N GLU A 53 -1.85 -4.81 7.75
CA GLU A 53 -1.12 -5.23 6.56
C GLU A 53 -1.94 -6.31 5.84
N ILE A 54 -2.28 -6.06 4.57
CA ILE A 54 -3.03 -7.02 3.75
C ILE A 54 -2.33 -7.31 2.44
N GLU A 55 -2.57 -8.49 1.88
CA GLU A 55 -2.12 -8.80 0.52
C GLU A 55 -2.99 -8.05 -0.52
N VAL A 56 -2.33 -7.43 -1.51
CA VAL A 56 -3.01 -6.80 -2.64
C VAL A 56 -3.58 -7.88 -3.56
N SER A 57 -4.76 -8.37 -3.22
CA SER A 57 -5.50 -9.39 -3.96
C SER A 57 -7.00 -9.18 -3.74
N GLY A 58 -7.83 -9.74 -4.62
CA GLY A 58 -9.29 -9.75 -4.41
C GLY A 58 -9.67 -10.27 -3.02
N PRO A 59 -9.24 -11.48 -2.61
CA PRO A 59 -9.53 -12.01 -1.28
C PRO A 59 -9.04 -11.13 -0.13
N GLY A 60 -7.83 -10.57 -0.23
CA GLY A 60 -7.28 -9.70 0.83
C GLY A 60 -8.03 -8.39 0.98
N PHE A 61 -8.52 -7.81 -0.12
CA PHE A 61 -9.35 -6.60 -0.07
C PHE A 61 -10.77 -6.91 0.43
N ASP A 62 -11.35 -8.04 0.00
CA ASP A 62 -12.69 -8.47 0.38
C ASP A 62 -12.79 -8.79 1.89
N GLU A 63 -11.76 -9.42 2.46
CA GLU A 63 -11.70 -9.77 3.89
C GLU A 63 -11.91 -8.55 4.80
N PHE A 64 -11.36 -7.40 4.41
CA PHE A 64 -11.43 -6.15 5.16
C PHE A 64 -12.31 -5.10 4.49
N GLN A 65 -13.13 -5.51 3.50
CA GLN A 65 -13.99 -4.62 2.72
C GLN A 65 -13.27 -3.36 2.21
N LEU A 66 -11.99 -3.49 1.87
CA LEU A 66 -11.19 -2.37 1.42
C LEU A 66 -11.59 -2.00 -0.01
N ASN A 67 -12.11 -0.78 -0.18
CA ASN A 67 -12.41 -0.23 -1.49
C ASN A 67 -11.61 1.05 -1.75
N VAL A 68 -10.55 0.91 -2.56
CA VAL A 68 -9.67 2.01 -2.98
C VAL A 68 -10.06 2.59 -4.36
N GLY A 69 -11.15 2.10 -4.96
CA GLY A 69 -11.66 2.56 -6.26
C GLY A 69 -10.77 2.21 -7.46
N VAL A 70 -9.94 1.17 -7.34
CA VAL A 70 -9.15 0.56 -8.42
C VAL A 70 -8.94 -0.92 -8.12
N SER A 71 -8.85 -1.78 -9.14
CA SER A 71 -8.67 -3.22 -8.95
C SER A 71 -7.30 -3.57 -8.34
N PRO A 72 -7.21 -4.61 -7.47
CA PRO A 72 -5.93 -5.12 -6.97
C PRO A 72 -4.95 -5.48 -8.10
N GLU A 73 -5.46 -6.01 -9.21
CA GLU A 73 -4.67 -6.37 -10.40
C GLU A 73 -4.02 -5.13 -11.04
N ALA A 74 -4.76 -4.02 -11.15
CA ALA A 74 -4.22 -2.78 -11.68
C ALA A 74 -3.14 -2.20 -10.74
N ILE A 75 -3.34 -2.27 -9.41
CA ILE A 75 -2.32 -1.86 -8.42
C ILE A 75 -1.04 -2.69 -8.57
N ARG A 76 -1.17 -4.03 -8.63
CA ARG A 76 -0.02 -4.93 -8.81
C ARG A 76 0.70 -4.69 -10.12
N GLY A 77 -0.04 -4.48 -11.21
CA GLY A 77 0.51 -4.13 -12.51
C GLY A 77 1.32 -2.82 -12.44
N ALA A 78 0.79 -1.81 -11.76
CA ALA A 78 1.47 -0.53 -11.56
C ALA A 78 2.76 -0.66 -10.81
N TYR A 79 2.71 -1.36 -9.68
CA TYR A 79 3.87 -1.56 -8.85
C TYR A 79 4.97 -2.33 -9.61
N ALA A 80 4.60 -3.42 -10.28
CA ALA A 80 5.55 -4.25 -11.04
C ALA A 80 6.21 -3.47 -12.17
N ASP A 81 5.48 -2.61 -12.88
CA ASP A 81 6.03 -1.78 -13.96
C ASP A 81 6.96 -0.68 -13.43
N LEU A 82 6.62 -0.03 -12.32
CA LEU A 82 7.48 0.94 -11.66
C LEU A 82 8.77 0.29 -11.15
N LEU A 83 8.67 -0.91 -10.56
CA LEU A 83 9.81 -1.68 -10.08
C LEU A 83 10.76 -2.07 -11.22
N LYS A 84 10.23 -2.59 -12.35
CA LYS A 84 11.04 -2.96 -13.53
C LYS A 84 11.79 -1.78 -14.14
N ARG A 85 11.23 -0.58 -14.02
CA ARG A 85 11.80 0.66 -14.56
C ARG A 85 12.74 1.36 -13.59
N GLY A 86 12.86 0.88 -12.35
CA GLY A 86 13.68 1.51 -11.31
C GLY A 86 13.13 2.87 -10.86
N LEU A 87 11.81 3.07 -10.93
CA LEU A 87 11.14 4.32 -10.53
C LEU A 87 10.66 4.32 -9.08
N LEU A 88 10.76 3.18 -8.41
CA LEU A 88 10.52 3.06 -6.97
C LEU A 88 11.79 3.44 -6.21
N ALA A 89 11.60 4.05 -5.04
CA ALA A 89 12.66 4.25 -4.07
C ALA A 89 13.36 2.93 -3.72
N LYS A 90 14.59 3.01 -3.20
CA LYS A 90 15.39 1.82 -2.83
C LYS A 90 14.72 0.90 -1.81
N SER A 91 13.84 1.42 -0.95
CA SER A 91 13.07 0.59 -0.03
C SER A 91 12.03 -0.28 -0.74
N GLY A 92 11.65 0.07 -1.97
CA GLY A 92 10.51 -0.49 -2.68
C GLY A 92 9.16 0.00 -2.14
N THR A 93 9.14 0.85 -1.12
CA THR A 93 7.89 1.33 -0.53
C THR A 93 7.37 2.54 -1.30
N VAL A 94 6.08 2.55 -1.63
CA VAL A 94 5.42 3.65 -2.36
C VAL A 94 4.16 4.11 -1.64
N ALA A 95 3.95 5.43 -1.61
CA ALA A 95 2.74 6.03 -1.06
C ALA A 95 1.50 5.61 -1.86
N GLY A 96 0.44 5.22 -1.15
CA GLY A 96 -0.72 4.55 -1.73
C GLY A 96 -1.49 5.42 -2.71
N ALA A 97 -1.74 6.68 -2.36
CA ALA A 97 -2.44 7.63 -3.22
C ALA A 97 -1.76 7.81 -4.59
N ARG A 98 -0.43 7.71 -4.64
CA ARG A 98 0.34 7.82 -5.91
C ARG A 98 0.19 6.56 -6.74
N LEU A 99 0.41 5.39 -6.14
CA LEU A 99 0.30 4.12 -6.86
C LEU A 99 -1.12 3.89 -7.38
N GLU A 100 -2.12 4.17 -6.55
CA GLU A 100 -3.54 4.05 -6.91
C GLU A 100 -3.95 5.03 -8.00
N GLY A 101 -3.43 6.26 -7.98
CA GLY A 101 -3.64 7.23 -9.06
C GLY A 101 -3.13 6.70 -10.41
N ILE A 102 -1.89 6.18 -10.42
CA ILE A 102 -1.27 5.57 -11.62
C ILE A 102 -2.10 4.36 -12.09
N ALA A 103 -2.46 3.47 -11.17
CA ALA A 103 -3.25 2.28 -11.46
C ALA A 103 -4.63 2.64 -12.05
N ARG A 104 -5.30 3.64 -11.46
CA ARG A 104 -6.61 4.12 -11.90
C ARG A 104 -6.55 4.74 -13.29
N GLU A 105 -5.57 5.60 -13.55
CA GLU A 105 -5.42 6.21 -14.88
C GLU A 105 -5.13 5.14 -15.95
N ALA A 106 -4.33 4.14 -15.63
CA ALA A 106 -4.06 3.04 -16.56
C ALA A 106 -5.27 2.16 -16.83
N GLU A 107 -6.07 1.86 -15.81
CA GLU A 107 -7.32 1.10 -15.93
C GLU A 107 -8.36 1.86 -16.79
N GLN A 108 -8.54 3.16 -16.54
CA GLN A 108 -9.50 4.01 -17.26
C GLN A 108 -9.09 4.30 -18.71
N SER A 109 -7.78 4.37 -18.99
CA SER A 109 -7.29 4.69 -20.34
C SER A 109 -7.51 3.56 -21.36
N GLY A 110 -7.96 2.37 -20.92
CA GLY A 110 -8.04 1.17 -21.77
C GLY A 110 -6.70 0.79 -22.39
N ALA A 111 -5.61 1.35 -21.87
CA ALA A 111 -4.25 1.15 -22.34
C ALA A 111 -3.88 -0.31 -22.08
N ARG A 112 -3.16 -0.93 -23.02
CA ARG A 112 -2.60 -2.29 -22.88
C ARG A 112 -1.44 -2.29 -21.86
N GLY A 113 -1.72 -1.86 -20.63
CA GLY A 113 -0.79 -1.73 -19.54
C GLY A 113 -0.28 -0.31 -19.29
N ILE A 114 0.31 -0.13 -18.13
CA ILE A 114 0.91 1.11 -17.62
C ILE A 114 2.06 1.59 -18.49
N THR A 115 2.59 0.71 -19.35
CA THR A 115 3.59 1.06 -20.36
C THR A 115 3.08 2.07 -21.39
N ASP A 116 1.85 1.95 -21.85
CA ASP A 116 1.26 2.90 -22.81
C ASP A 116 0.82 4.21 -22.11
N TRP A 117 0.39 4.11 -20.85
CA TRP A 117 0.09 5.28 -20.02
C TRP A 117 1.37 6.05 -19.69
N LEU A 118 2.44 5.41 -19.22
CA LEU A 118 3.74 6.05 -18.94
C LEU A 118 4.38 6.65 -20.19
N ALA A 119 4.11 6.11 -21.39
CA ALA A 119 4.56 6.72 -22.64
C ALA A 119 3.81 8.03 -22.95
N LYS A 120 2.58 8.18 -22.45
CA LYS A 120 1.73 9.38 -22.60
C LYS A 120 1.82 10.34 -21.41
N ALA A 121 2.01 9.81 -20.21
CA ALA A 121 2.23 10.55 -18.99
C ALA A 121 3.59 11.22 -19.13
N THR A 122 3.58 12.53 -19.00
CA THR A 122 4.71 13.40 -19.35
C THR A 122 5.98 12.99 -18.60
N ALA A 123 7.12 13.23 -19.25
CA ALA A 123 8.46 12.97 -18.72
C ALA A 123 8.73 13.54 -17.31
N GLU A 124 7.91 14.50 -16.84
CA GLU A 124 7.96 15.06 -15.48
C GLU A 124 7.53 14.06 -14.39
N LEU A 125 6.59 13.14 -14.66
CA LEU A 125 6.17 12.10 -13.69
C LEU A 125 7.21 10.98 -13.53
N ILE A 126 8.07 10.80 -14.54
CA ILE A 126 9.04 9.69 -14.64
C ILE A 126 10.46 10.13 -14.28
N SER A 127 10.74 11.45 -14.28
CA SER A 127 12.09 11.97 -14.03
C SER A 127 12.47 12.04 -12.54
N GLN A 128 11.57 11.69 -11.62
CA GLN A 128 11.84 11.67 -10.18
C GLN A 128 11.38 10.33 -9.59
N GLU A 129 12.25 9.70 -8.79
CA GLU A 129 11.86 8.55 -7.95
C GLU A 129 10.58 8.91 -7.20
N LEU A 130 9.62 7.99 -7.15
CA LEU A 130 8.42 8.20 -6.37
C LEU A 130 8.81 8.33 -4.89
N PRO A 131 8.29 9.35 -4.18
CA PRO A 131 8.65 9.56 -2.78
C PRO A 131 8.16 8.40 -1.93
N GLU A 132 8.97 8.05 -0.93
CA GLU A 132 8.58 7.13 0.13
C GLU A 132 7.43 7.75 0.96
N PRO A 133 6.53 6.94 1.52
CA PRO A 133 5.48 7.44 2.41
C PRO A 133 6.09 8.07 3.67
N ALA A 134 5.36 9.02 4.25
CA ALA A 134 5.75 9.55 5.56
C ALA A 134 5.73 8.44 6.62
N MET A 135 6.77 8.36 7.45
CA MET A 135 6.87 7.34 8.51
C MET A 135 6.51 7.91 9.89
N THR A 136 5.98 7.08 10.78
CA THR A 136 5.77 7.40 12.20
C THR A 136 7.12 7.65 12.90
N ASP A 137 7.09 8.39 14.01
CA ASP A 137 8.29 8.62 14.84
C ASP A 137 8.77 7.31 15.51
N GLY A 138 7.90 6.31 15.51
CA GLY A 138 8.09 4.93 15.92
C GLY A 138 7.98 4.71 17.41
N GLU A 139 7.41 3.56 17.78
CA GLU A 139 7.26 3.14 19.17
C GLU A 139 8.45 2.27 19.60
N ASP A 140 8.87 2.38 20.86
CA ASP A 140 10.03 1.62 21.34
C ASP A 140 9.67 0.13 21.46
N ALA A 141 10.40 -0.74 20.78
CA ALA A 141 10.13 -2.19 20.75
C ALA A 141 10.07 -2.88 22.12
N MET A 142 10.57 -2.24 23.19
CA MET A 142 10.48 -2.73 24.58
C MET A 142 9.10 -2.50 25.23
N ILE A 143 8.25 -1.64 24.66
CA ILE A 143 6.88 -1.40 25.14
C ILE A 143 5.94 -2.45 24.54
N VAL A 144 6.07 -2.73 23.23
CA VAL A 144 5.24 -3.72 22.51
C VAL A 144 5.37 -5.14 23.09
N MET A 145 6.54 -5.55 23.59
CA MET A 145 6.72 -6.89 24.18
C MET A 145 6.10 -7.06 25.57
N ARG A 146 5.73 -5.97 26.27
CA ARG A 146 5.17 -6.04 27.63
C ARG A 146 3.65 -6.13 27.67
N GLU A 147 2.96 -5.88 26.57
CA GLU A 147 1.49 -6.02 26.50
C GLU A 147 1.03 -7.45 26.19
N PHE A 148 1.99 -8.37 25.99
CA PHE A 148 1.76 -9.81 25.79
C PHE A 148 2.14 -10.68 27.01
N GLU A 149 2.42 -10.10 28.18
CA GLU A 149 2.68 -10.83 29.45
C GLU A 149 1.50 -10.76 30.44
#